data_AF-A0A7W1LUF5-F1
#
_entry.id   AF-A0A7W1LUF5-F1
#
_cell.length_a   1.000
_cell.length_b   1.000
_cell.length_c   1.000
_cell.angle_alpha   90.00
_cell.angle_beta   90.00
_cell.angle_gamma   90.00
#
_symmetry.space_group_name_H-M   'P 1'
#
loop_
_entity.id
_entity.type
_entity.pdbx_description
1 polymer ?
#
loop_
_entity_poly.entity_id
_entity_poly.type
_entity_poly.pdbx_seq_one_letter_code
_entity_poly.pdbx_strand_id
1 'polypeptide(L)'
;MRRRSATLLAVALAVAAAVPACATGSNPSAERSEVIDDTTATDVTASTDVTDSTDVTDSTDVTDSTDVTDPDSGSLTWSTCSEDDVPPAPEGLPTPVPECSTLSVPLDYDEPDGEQIELALIRFAAKGDRQGAVLTNPGGPGGSGLEFIANGGSSLVNELGLSDFDLVGFDPRG
;
A
#
# COMPACT_ATOMS: atom_id res chain seq x y z
N MET A 1 1.72 70.96 1.14
CA MET A 1 0.50 71.44 0.45
C MET A 1 -0.24 70.24 -0.12
N ARG A 2 -1.54 70.13 0.22
CA ARG A 2 -2.64 69.41 -0.46
C ARG A 2 -2.60 67.86 -0.56
N ARG A 3 -3.36 67.29 0.38
CA ARG A 3 -4.09 66.00 0.36
C ARG A 3 -4.94 65.83 -0.91
N ARG A 4 -5.13 64.59 -1.39
CA ARG A 4 -6.44 64.01 -1.75
C ARG A 4 -6.41 62.47 -1.62
N SER A 5 -7.17 61.96 -0.66
CA SER A 5 -7.67 60.58 -0.59
C SER A 5 -8.98 60.49 -1.38
N ALA A 6 -9.28 59.35 -2.02
CA ALA A 6 -10.65 58.89 -2.26
C ALA A 6 -10.67 57.38 -2.60
N THR A 7 -11.56 56.69 -1.92
CA THR A 7 -11.75 55.24 -1.80
C THR A 7 -12.86 54.74 -2.76
N LEU A 8 -12.90 53.41 -2.96
CA LEU A 8 -14.07 52.56 -3.31
C LEU A 8 -14.60 52.59 -4.76
N LEU A 9 -14.61 51.42 -5.42
CA LEU A 9 -15.82 50.59 -5.51
C LEU A 9 -15.48 49.20 -6.08
N ALA A 10 -15.68 48.15 -5.27
CA ALA A 10 -15.78 46.78 -5.75
C ALA A 10 -17.20 46.57 -6.30
N VAL A 11 -17.34 46.02 -7.50
CA VAL A 11 -18.60 45.47 -8.01
C VAL A 11 -18.38 44.00 -8.29
N ALA A 12 -18.89 43.18 -7.37
CA ALA A 12 -18.98 41.74 -7.51
C ALA A 12 -20.06 41.41 -8.55
N LEU A 13 -19.71 40.66 -9.59
CA LEU A 13 -20.68 40.06 -10.51
C LEU A 13 -21.01 38.66 -10.00
N ALA A 14 -22.15 38.51 -9.33
CA ALA A 14 -22.70 37.23 -8.95
C ALA A 14 -23.39 36.60 -10.18
N VAL A 15 -22.86 35.48 -10.68
CA VAL A 15 -23.54 34.64 -11.66
C VAL A 15 -24.38 33.62 -10.90
N ALA A 16 -25.69 33.81 -10.92
CA ALA A 16 -26.66 32.86 -10.39
C ALA A 16 -26.91 31.76 -11.44
N ALA A 17 -26.34 30.58 -11.23
CA ALA A 17 -26.74 29.36 -11.92
C ALA A 17 -27.71 28.59 -11.03
N ALA A 18 -28.96 28.51 -11.46
CA ALA A 18 -29.99 27.67 -10.83
C ALA A 18 -29.74 26.20 -11.17
N VAL A 19 -29.66 25.34 -10.15
CA VAL A 19 -29.62 23.88 -10.30
C VAL A 19 -30.95 23.31 -9.81
N PRO A 20 -31.65 22.48 -10.61
CA PRO A 20 -32.91 21.88 -10.19
C PRO A 20 -32.66 20.76 -9.16
N ALA A 21 -33.45 20.79 -8.09
CA ALA A 21 -33.51 19.76 -7.08
C ALA A 21 -34.09 18.45 -7.63
N CYS A 22 -33.43 17.33 -7.37
CA CYS A 22 -34.03 16.01 -7.46
C CYS A 22 -33.68 15.17 -6.21
N ALA A 23 -34.75 14.84 -5.49
CA ALA A 23 -35.00 13.68 -4.63
C ALA A 23 -34.01 13.33 -3.49
N THR A 24 -34.50 13.56 -2.28
CA THR A 24 -34.17 12.86 -1.04
C THR A 24 -34.37 11.34 -1.16
N GLY A 25 -33.29 10.57 -1.07
CA GLY A 25 -33.34 9.13 -0.81
C GLY A 25 -33.42 8.88 0.69
N SER A 26 -34.61 8.52 1.17
CA SER A 26 -34.86 8.04 2.52
C SER A 26 -34.25 6.65 2.71
N ASN A 27 -33.49 6.46 3.79
CA ASN A 27 -32.97 5.15 4.21
C ASN A 27 -33.92 4.56 5.27
N PRO A 28 -34.71 3.50 5.00
CA PRO A 28 -35.34 2.73 6.05
C PRO A 28 -34.42 1.60 6.50
N SER A 29 -33.96 1.69 7.75
CA SER A 29 -33.47 0.53 8.49
C SER A 29 -34.62 -0.41 8.82
N ALA A 30 -34.24 -1.70 8.92
CA ALA A 30 -35.01 -2.85 9.38
C ALA A 30 -36.05 -3.38 8.39
N GLU A 31 -35.83 -4.60 7.88
CA GLU A 31 -36.60 -5.76 8.33
C GLU A 31 -35.74 -7.03 8.29
N ARG A 32 -35.89 -7.80 9.37
CA ARG A 32 -35.39 -9.14 9.61
C ARG A 32 -36.28 -10.10 8.83
N SER A 33 -35.71 -10.94 7.97
CA SER A 33 -36.40 -12.08 7.38
C SER A 33 -35.59 -13.34 7.58
N GLU A 34 -36.11 -14.17 8.48
CA GLU A 34 -35.79 -15.58 8.62
C GLU A 34 -36.36 -16.31 7.39
N VAL A 35 -35.52 -17.02 6.64
CA VAL A 35 -35.98 -18.13 5.80
C VAL A 35 -35.02 -19.28 6.03
N ILE A 36 -35.51 -20.23 6.83
CA ILE A 36 -35.09 -21.61 6.82
C ILE A 36 -35.73 -22.21 5.56
N ASP A 37 -34.92 -22.74 4.64
CA ASP A 37 -35.40 -23.73 3.69
C ASP A 37 -34.45 -24.93 3.67
N ASP A 38 -35.10 -26.06 3.86
CA ASP A 38 -34.65 -27.41 3.97
C ASP A 38 -33.91 -27.85 2.69
N THR A 39 -32.71 -28.40 2.82
CA THR A 39 -32.17 -29.30 1.79
C THR A 39 -31.49 -30.46 2.49
N THR A 40 -32.33 -31.45 2.77
CA THR A 40 -32.06 -32.88 2.58
C THR A 40 -30.74 -33.39 3.14
N ALA A 41 -30.84 -33.89 4.36
CA ALA A 41 -29.98 -34.93 4.88
C ALA A 41 -29.72 -36.02 3.82
N THR A 42 -28.46 -36.18 3.44
CA THR A 42 -27.95 -37.48 2.99
C THR A 42 -26.85 -37.89 3.95
N ASP A 43 -27.20 -38.93 4.68
CA ASP A 43 -26.42 -39.70 5.63
C ASP A 43 -25.05 -40.08 5.01
N VAL A 44 -23.96 -39.54 5.54
CA VAL A 44 -22.64 -40.17 5.40
C VAL A 44 -22.25 -40.65 6.80
N THR A 45 -22.66 -41.88 7.03
CA THR A 45 -22.15 -42.79 8.05
C THR A 45 -20.68 -42.54 8.36
N ALA A 46 -20.43 -42.33 9.66
CA ALA A 46 -19.11 -42.22 10.24
C ALA A 46 -18.22 -43.41 9.87
N SER A 47 -17.02 -43.13 9.38
CA SER A 47 -15.87 -44.03 9.52
C SER A 47 -14.93 -43.38 10.52
N THR A 48 -15.09 -43.74 11.79
CA THR A 48 -14.08 -43.54 12.82
C THR A 48 -13.01 -44.59 12.61
N ASP A 49 -11.94 -44.24 11.90
CA ASP A 49 -10.66 -44.89 12.06
C ASP A 49 -9.71 -43.90 12.71
N VAL A 50 -9.51 -44.14 14.02
CA VAL A 50 -8.48 -43.54 14.84
C VAL A 50 -7.13 -44.03 14.32
N THR A 51 -6.28 -43.10 13.89
CA THR A 51 -4.84 -43.28 14.03
C THR A 51 -4.29 -42.07 14.76
N ASP A 52 -4.05 -42.29 16.05
CA ASP A 52 -3.20 -41.47 16.91
C ASP A 52 -1.78 -41.51 16.33
N SER A 53 -1.41 -40.50 15.55
CA SER A 53 -0.02 -40.24 15.20
C SER A 53 0.53 -39.20 16.15
N THR A 54 0.88 -39.65 17.36
CA THR A 54 1.80 -38.92 18.23
C THR A 54 3.23 -39.21 17.80
N ASP A 55 3.63 -38.64 16.66
CA ASP A 55 5.04 -38.53 16.29
C ASP A 55 5.45 -37.06 16.44
N VAL A 56 5.60 -36.65 17.71
CA VAL A 56 6.33 -35.43 18.04
C VAL A 56 7.80 -35.79 17.97
N THR A 57 8.34 -35.75 16.76
CA THR A 57 9.78 -35.66 16.56
C THR A 57 10.19 -34.25 16.99
N ASP A 58 10.89 -34.20 18.11
CA ASP A 58 11.62 -33.05 18.63
C ASP A 58 12.69 -32.64 17.60
N SER A 59 12.29 -31.82 16.62
CA SER A 59 13.24 -31.16 15.71
C SER A 59 13.93 -30.04 16.48
N THR A 60 14.93 -30.40 17.28
CA THR A 60 15.93 -29.47 17.81
C THR A 60 16.97 -29.12 16.74
N ASP A 61 16.51 -28.77 15.54
CA ASP A 61 17.36 -28.12 14.56
C ASP A 61 16.91 -26.66 14.43
N VAL A 62 17.16 -25.91 15.50
CA VAL A 62 17.30 -24.47 15.40
C VAL A 62 18.74 -24.23 14.98
N THR A 63 19.05 -24.52 13.71
CA THR A 63 20.11 -23.79 13.03
C THR A 63 19.67 -22.34 13.03
N ASP A 64 20.35 -21.56 13.86
CA ASP A 64 20.36 -20.11 13.82
C ASP A 64 20.72 -19.70 12.38
N SER A 65 19.72 -19.46 11.54
CA SER A 65 19.86 -18.87 10.21
C SER A 65 20.26 -17.41 10.36
N THR A 66 21.40 -17.17 10.97
CA THR A 66 22.13 -15.93 10.77
C THR A 66 22.97 -16.13 9.52
N ASP A 67 22.68 -15.30 8.54
CA ASP A 67 23.43 -15.15 7.29
C ASP A 67 22.95 -16.01 6.10
N VAL A 68 21.70 -15.77 5.69
CA VAL A 68 21.37 -15.81 4.26
C VAL A 68 21.91 -14.51 3.64
N THR A 69 23.23 -14.39 3.49
CA THR A 69 23.79 -13.51 2.48
C THR A 69 23.75 -14.28 1.18
N ASP A 70 22.64 -14.13 0.46
CA ASP A 70 22.59 -14.48 -0.95
C ASP A 70 23.56 -13.55 -1.71
N PRO A 71 24.66 -14.08 -2.27
CA PRO A 71 25.71 -13.29 -2.90
C PRO A 71 25.23 -12.52 -4.14
N ASP A 72 24.05 -12.84 -4.68
CA ASP A 72 23.47 -12.17 -5.85
C ASP A 72 22.44 -11.09 -5.50
N SER A 73 22.20 -10.84 -4.21
CA SER A 73 21.42 -9.68 -3.75
C SER A 73 22.23 -8.39 -3.91
N GLY A 74 22.35 -7.93 -5.15
CA GLY A 74 22.96 -6.65 -5.48
C GLY A 74 22.29 -5.50 -4.72
N SER A 75 23.08 -4.49 -4.34
CA SER A 75 22.54 -3.28 -3.72
C SER A 75 21.60 -2.55 -4.70
N LEU A 76 20.40 -2.18 -4.24
CA LEU A 76 19.46 -1.39 -5.02
C LEU A 76 20.02 0.00 -5.35
N THR A 77 19.92 0.38 -6.62
CA THR A 77 20.26 1.73 -7.09
C THR A 77 18.99 2.57 -7.13
N TRP A 78 18.94 3.62 -6.32
CA TRP A 78 17.78 4.52 -6.20
C TRP A 78 17.95 5.77 -7.06
N SER A 79 16.87 6.21 -7.68
CA SER A 79 16.80 7.43 -8.48
C SER A 79 15.50 8.18 -8.23
N THR A 80 15.36 9.39 -8.79
CA THR A 80 14.05 10.05 -8.86
C THR A 80 13.06 9.17 -9.62
N CYS A 81 11.82 9.09 -9.15
CA CYS A 81 10.75 8.41 -9.85
C CYS A 81 10.41 9.11 -11.18
N SER A 82 9.97 8.35 -12.18
CA SER A 82 9.47 8.91 -13.44
C SER A 82 8.10 9.54 -13.24
N GLU A 83 7.72 10.49 -14.09
CA GLU A 83 6.40 11.14 -14.02
C GLU A 83 5.24 10.17 -14.28
N ASP A 84 5.51 9.07 -14.98
CA ASP A 84 4.54 8.00 -15.23
C ASP A 84 4.26 7.14 -13.97
N ASP A 85 5.27 6.99 -13.09
CA ASP A 85 5.19 6.16 -11.88
C ASP A 85 4.60 6.94 -10.70
N VAL A 86 4.98 8.21 -10.58
CA VAL A 86 4.53 9.10 -9.52
C VAL A 86 4.27 10.48 -10.11
N PRO A 87 3.00 10.94 -10.16
CA PRO A 87 2.71 12.28 -10.66
C PRO A 87 3.42 13.34 -9.78
N PRO A 88 3.96 14.40 -10.40
CA PRO A 88 4.71 15.40 -9.67
C PRO A 88 3.85 16.07 -8.60
N ALA A 89 4.45 16.29 -7.43
CA ALA A 89 3.79 17.00 -6.35
C ALA A 89 3.36 18.41 -6.82
N PRO A 90 2.23 18.94 -6.33
CA PRO A 90 1.82 20.30 -6.66
C PRO A 90 2.91 21.31 -6.29
N GLU A 91 3.20 22.22 -7.22
CA GLU A 91 4.30 23.17 -7.08
C GLU A 91 4.17 24.05 -5.83
N GLY A 92 5.29 24.29 -5.15
CA GLY A 92 5.37 25.20 -4.00
C GLY A 92 5.07 24.57 -2.64
N LEU A 93 4.85 23.26 -2.55
CA LEU A 93 4.72 22.55 -1.28
C LEU A 93 5.97 21.71 -0.96
N PRO A 94 6.51 21.77 0.27
CA PRO A 94 7.58 20.88 0.70
C PRO A 94 6.98 19.49 0.97
N THR A 95 6.88 18.69 -0.09
CA THR A 95 6.59 17.26 0.03
C THR A 95 7.90 16.49 -0.01
N PRO A 96 8.07 15.44 0.81
CA PRO A 96 9.17 14.51 0.56
C PRO A 96 9.00 13.98 -0.87
N VAL A 97 10.08 14.01 -1.65
CA VAL A 97 10.10 13.44 -3.00
C VAL A 97 10.47 11.97 -2.86
N PRO A 98 9.66 11.03 -3.36
CA PRO A 98 10.01 9.62 -3.30
C PRO A 98 11.12 9.29 -4.30
N GLU A 99 11.86 8.23 -4.00
CA GLU A 99 12.85 7.63 -4.88
C GLU A 99 12.34 6.28 -5.36
N CYS A 100 12.66 5.92 -6.59
CA CYS A 100 12.28 4.65 -7.19
C CYS A 100 13.51 3.79 -7.51
N SER A 101 13.31 2.48 -7.55
CA SER A 101 14.31 1.47 -7.90
C SER A 101 13.64 0.24 -8.48
N THR A 102 14.45 -0.69 -8.98
CA THR A 102 13.99 -1.97 -9.53
C THR A 102 14.79 -3.09 -8.90
N LEU A 103 14.10 -4.17 -8.50
CA LEU A 103 14.70 -5.38 -7.97
C LEU A 103 14.50 -6.54 -8.95
N SER A 104 15.59 -7.15 -9.39
CA SER A 104 15.54 -8.38 -10.19
C SER A 104 15.40 -9.60 -9.26
N VAL A 105 14.43 -10.47 -9.54
CA VAL A 105 14.20 -11.73 -8.80
C VAL A 105 13.95 -12.87 -9.79
N PRO A 106 14.24 -14.13 -9.43
CA PRO A 106 13.91 -15.26 -10.30
C PRO A 106 12.40 -15.43 -10.45
N LEU A 107 11.98 -15.74 -11.68
CA LEU A 107 10.63 -16.14 -12.00
C LEU A 107 10.29 -17.47 -11.30
N ASP A 108 11.23 -18.41 -11.36
CA ASP A 108 11.18 -19.71 -10.69
C ASP A 108 12.36 -19.83 -9.70
N TYR A 109 12.05 -19.99 -8.41
CA TYR A 109 13.07 -20.09 -7.38
C TYR A 109 13.78 -21.45 -7.35
N ASP A 110 13.23 -22.49 -8.01
CA ASP A 110 13.94 -23.76 -8.24
C ASP A 110 15.02 -23.62 -9.33
N GLU A 111 14.92 -22.57 -10.16
CA GLU A 111 15.90 -22.16 -11.19
C GLU A 111 16.41 -20.72 -10.92
N PRO A 112 17.19 -20.48 -9.85
CA PRO A 112 17.54 -19.13 -9.38
C PRO A 112 18.38 -18.31 -10.37
N ASP A 113 19.13 -18.97 -11.26
CA ASP A 113 19.89 -18.35 -12.36
C ASP A 113 19.09 -18.27 -13.68
N GLY A 114 17.79 -18.62 -13.63
CA GLY A 114 16.89 -18.74 -14.77
C GLY A 114 16.34 -17.39 -15.26
N GLU A 115 15.09 -17.40 -15.70
CA GLU A 115 14.42 -16.16 -16.12
C GLU A 115 14.23 -15.22 -14.93
N GLN A 116 14.71 -13.98 -15.06
CA GLN A 116 14.55 -12.94 -14.04
C GLN A 116 13.36 -12.03 -14.40
N ILE A 117 12.59 -11.65 -13.39
CA ILE A 117 11.57 -10.61 -13.47
C ILE A 117 11.98 -9.38 -12.64
N GLU A 118 11.42 -8.24 -12.98
CA GLU A 118 11.68 -6.97 -12.31
C GLU A 118 10.48 -6.57 -11.43
N LEU A 119 10.75 -6.24 -10.18
CA LEU A 119 9.78 -5.64 -9.26
C LEU A 119 10.07 -4.16 -9.12
N ALA A 120 9.06 -3.32 -9.30
CA ALA A 120 9.17 -1.89 -9.07
C ALA A 120 9.14 -1.58 -7.57
N LEU A 121 10.01 -0.67 -7.12
CA LEU A 121 10.06 -0.19 -5.75
C LEU A 121 9.99 1.32 -5.70
N ILE A 122 9.38 1.82 -4.63
CA ILE A 122 9.35 3.23 -4.25
C ILE A 122 9.75 3.37 -2.79
N ARG A 123 10.42 4.46 -2.42
CA ARG A 123 10.68 4.79 -1.03
C ARG A 123 10.56 6.27 -0.72
N PHE A 124 10.15 6.57 0.50
CA PHE A 124 10.56 7.80 1.17
C PHE A 124 11.79 7.49 2.02
N ALA A 125 12.93 8.10 1.67
CA ALA A 125 14.17 7.92 2.41
C ALA A 125 14.06 8.52 3.82
N ALA A 126 14.71 7.86 4.79
CA ALA A 126 14.86 8.39 6.14
C ALA A 126 15.48 9.80 6.11
N LYS A 127 15.01 10.70 6.99
CA LYS A 127 15.49 12.09 7.08
C LYS A 127 16.58 12.28 8.15
N GLY A 128 16.66 11.38 9.11
CA GLY A 128 17.61 11.41 10.23
C GLY A 128 18.61 10.25 10.20
N ASP A 129 18.99 9.77 11.38
CA ASP A 129 19.87 8.61 11.53
C ASP A 129 19.07 7.35 11.15
N ARG A 130 19.31 6.82 9.95
CA ARG A 130 18.58 5.67 9.40
C ARG A 130 18.62 4.46 10.34
N GLN A 131 17.45 4.07 10.84
CA GLN A 131 17.26 2.90 11.72
C GLN A 131 16.95 1.61 10.96
N GLY A 132 16.47 1.71 9.72
CA GLY A 132 16.12 0.55 8.90
C GLY A 132 15.13 0.89 7.79
N ALA A 133 14.41 -0.13 7.31
CA ALA A 133 13.33 0.02 6.34
C ALA A 133 12.04 -0.57 6.89
N VAL A 134 10.91 0.08 6.58
CA VAL A 134 9.56 -0.44 6.80
C VAL A 134 8.97 -0.76 5.43
N LEU A 135 8.84 -2.05 5.14
CA LEU A 135 8.22 -2.52 3.92
C LEU A 135 6.69 -2.57 4.09
N THR A 136 5.97 -2.02 3.12
CA THR A 136 4.52 -1.97 3.10
C THR A 136 3.94 -2.83 1.97
N ASN A 137 2.76 -3.38 2.21
CA ASN A 137 1.95 -4.04 1.20
C ASN A 137 0.48 -3.60 1.44
N PRO A 138 -0.16 -2.86 0.52
CA PRO A 138 -1.51 -2.34 0.71
C PRO A 138 -2.59 -3.45 0.79
N GLY A 139 -2.26 -4.69 0.42
CA GLY A 139 -3.20 -5.82 0.38
C GLY A 139 -3.83 -6.00 -0.99
N GLY A 140 -5.02 -6.63 -1.03
CA GLY A 140 -5.59 -7.15 -2.27
C GLY A 140 -5.13 -8.58 -2.54
N PRO A 141 -5.15 -9.03 -3.80
CA PRO A 141 -3.92 -9.01 -4.59
C PRO A 141 -3.96 -8.01 -5.76
N GLY A 142 -2.79 -7.70 -6.34
CA GLY A 142 -2.65 -6.80 -7.49
C GLY A 142 -2.68 -5.30 -7.14
N GLY A 143 -2.71 -4.94 -5.86
CA GLY A 143 -2.56 -3.55 -5.43
C GLY A 143 -1.12 -3.07 -5.61
N SER A 144 -0.96 -1.88 -6.19
CA SER A 144 0.36 -1.26 -6.37
C SER A 144 0.89 -0.66 -5.05
N GLY A 145 2.10 -1.08 -4.68
CA GLY A 145 2.84 -0.44 -3.58
C GLY A 145 3.39 0.92 -3.98
N LEU A 146 3.67 1.13 -5.27
CA LEU A 146 4.03 2.44 -5.83
C LEU A 146 2.94 3.48 -5.56
N GLU A 147 1.72 3.19 -6.01
CA GLU A 147 0.56 4.07 -5.81
C GLU A 147 0.24 4.28 -4.33
N PHE A 148 0.38 3.24 -3.51
CA PHE A 148 0.11 3.33 -2.07
C PHE A 148 1.04 4.34 -1.39
N ILE A 149 2.34 4.26 -1.65
CA ILE A 149 3.32 5.18 -1.07
C ILE A 149 3.20 6.58 -1.70
N ALA A 150 3.01 6.69 -3.01
CA ALA A 150 2.83 7.97 -3.69
C ALA A 150 1.66 8.78 -3.10
N ASN A 151 0.53 8.12 -2.82
CA ASN A 151 -0.68 8.78 -2.36
C ASN A 151 -0.73 8.97 -0.83
N GLY A 152 -0.15 8.05 -0.05
CA GLY A 152 -0.35 8.02 1.41
C GLY A 152 0.93 7.94 2.25
N GLY A 153 2.09 7.67 1.65
CA GLY A 153 3.30 7.36 2.39
C GLY A 153 3.80 8.51 3.27
N SER A 154 3.66 9.76 2.82
CA SER A 154 4.06 10.92 3.63
C SER A 154 3.21 11.06 4.90
N SER A 155 1.89 10.82 4.82
CA SER A 155 1.00 10.78 5.98
C SER A 155 1.38 9.62 6.90
N LEU A 156 1.65 8.44 6.34
CA LEU A 156 2.04 7.26 7.10
C LEU A 156 3.34 7.49 7.89
N VAL A 157 4.35 8.13 7.27
CA VAL A 157 5.60 8.51 7.96
C VAL A 157 5.32 9.41 9.16
N ASN A 158 4.44 10.40 9.00
CA ASN A 158 4.13 11.35 10.05
C ASN A 158 3.30 10.73 11.18
N GLU A 159 2.26 9.96 10.84
CA GLU A 159 1.33 9.37 11.80
C GLU A 159 1.98 8.27 12.65
N LEU A 160 2.89 7.49 12.05
CA LEU A 160 3.57 6.38 12.72
C LEU A 160 4.96 6.75 13.25
N GLY A 161 5.42 7.99 13.07
CA GLY A 161 6.72 8.45 13.54
C GLY A 161 7.90 7.74 12.86
N LEU A 162 7.81 7.50 11.56
CA LEU A 162 8.81 6.74 10.78
C LEU A 162 9.87 7.63 10.12
N SER A 163 10.13 8.82 10.64
CA SER A 163 11.07 9.77 10.01
C SER A 163 12.50 9.26 9.88
N ASP A 164 12.88 8.29 10.70
CA ASP A 164 14.21 7.67 10.72
C ASP A 164 14.25 6.30 10.01
N PHE A 165 13.17 5.93 9.32
CA PHE A 165 13.10 4.69 8.53
C PHE A 165 12.90 5.02 7.06
N ASP A 166 13.45 4.18 6.18
CA ASP A 166 13.02 4.17 4.78
C ASP A 166 11.62 3.54 4.73
N LEU A 167 10.60 4.29 4.34
CA LEU A 167 9.27 3.73 4.09
C LEU A 167 9.24 3.22 2.64
N VAL A 168 9.15 1.90 2.45
CA VAL A 168 9.28 1.24 1.15
C VAL A 168 7.95 0.61 0.73
N GLY A 169 7.56 0.83 -0.52
CA GLY A 169 6.49 0.11 -1.21
C GLY A 169 7.07 -0.61 -2.42
N PHE A 170 6.41 -1.67 -2.86
CA PHE A 170 6.79 -2.42 -4.06
C PHE A 170 5.55 -2.96 -4.75
N ASP A 171 5.65 -3.15 -6.07
CA ASP A 171 4.62 -3.84 -6.84
C ASP A 171 4.95 -5.35 -6.85
N PRO A 172 4.08 -6.21 -6.27
CA PRO A 172 4.32 -7.65 -6.29
C PRO A 172 4.32 -8.22 -7.72
N ARG A 173 4.93 -9.40 -7.90
CA ARG A 173 4.88 -10.14 -9.18
C ARG A 173 3.42 -10.37 -9.65
N GLY A 174 3.15 -10.11 -10.93
CA GLY A 174 1.86 -10.41 -11.59
C GLY A 174 1.39 -9.33 -12.53
#